data_AF-A0A9P4M1V8-F1
#
_entry.id   AF-A0A9P4M1V8-F1
#
_cell.length_a   1.000
_cell.length_b   1.000
_cell.length_c   1.000
_cell.angle_alpha   90.00
_cell.angle_beta   90.00
_cell.angle_gamma   90.00
#
_symmetry.space_group_name_H-M   'P 1'
#
loop_
_entity.id
_entity.type
_entity.pdbx_description
1 polymer ?
#
loop_
_entity_poly.entity_id
_entity_poly.type
_entity_poly.pdbx_seq_one_letter_code
_entity_poly.pdbx_strand_id
1 'polypeptide(L)' 'CRIFNTTFNPEGLRLGNKVLRQRLRGPSMAAYYPRRIGTIKQFRAKYPAFEIEDEAEEERVDKIRQMKLRGKGAPKK' A
#
# COMPACT_ATOMS: atom_id res chain seq x y z
N CYS A 1 28.00 -13.19 -31.34
CA CYS A 1 26.57 -13.55 -31.23
C CYS A 1 26.29 -15.03 -31.07
N ARG A 2 26.92 -15.94 -31.84
CA ARG A 2 26.42 -17.31 -32.03
C ARG A 2 26.47 -18.23 -30.80
N ILE A 3 27.36 -17.96 -29.85
CA ILE A 3 27.61 -18.84 -28.69
C ILE A 3 26.98 -18.28 -27.39
N PHE A 4 26.87 -16.96 -27.23
CA PHE A 4 26.60 -16.32 -25.93
C PHE A 4 25.36 -15.41 -25.88
N ASN A 5 24.45 -15.47 -26.85
CA ASN A 5 23.24 -14.63 -26.89
C ASN A 5 23.50 -13.12 -26.69
N THR A 6 24.68 -12.64 -27.09
CA THR A 6 25.05 -11.22 -27.07
C THR A 6 24.78 -10.56 -28.42
N THR A 7 24.51 -9.26 -28.42
CA THR A 7 24.29 -8.46 -29.64
C THR A 7 25.64 -8.05 -30.27
N PHE A 8 25.81 -8.21 -31.57
CA PHE A 8 26.96 -7.73 -32.34
C PHE A 8 26.56 -6.47 -33.10
N ASN A 9 27.27 -5.37 -32.85
CA ASN A 9 26.98 -4.04 -33.41
C ASN A 9 28.29 -3.39 -33.88
N PRO A 10 28.82 -3.79 -35.05
CA PRO A 10 30.12 -3.33 -35.56
C PRO A 10 30.10 -1.85 -35.96
N GLU A 11 28.95 -1.32 -36.38
CA GLU A 11 28.78 0.08 -36.82
C GLU A 11 28.49 1.04 -35.66
N GLY A 12 28.38 0.54 -34.42
CA GLY A 12 28.16 1.40 -33.24
C GLY A 12 26.81 2.12 -33.22
N LEU A 13 25.80 1.59 -33.93
CA LEU A 13 24.48 2.22 -34.03
C LEU A 13 23.74 2.25 -32.68
N ARG A 14 22.90 3.28 -32.46
CA ARG A 14 22.09 3.44 -31.24
C ARG A 14 20.79 2.62 -31.31
N LEU A 15 20.87 1.32 -31.04
CA LEU A 15 19.75 0.38 -31.15
C LEU A 15 18.81 0.31 -29.93
N GLY A 16 18.99 1.15 -28.90
CA GLY A 16 18.12 1.14 -27.70
C GLY A 16 18.32 -0.03 -26.73
N ASN A 17 19.21 -0.98 -27.02
CA ASN A 17 19.50 -2.17 -26.18
C ASN A 17 19.81 -1.85 -24.70
N LYS A 18 20.31 -0.64 -24.39
CA LYS A 18 20.54 -0.18 -23.01
C LYS A 18 19.24 -0.13 -22.21
N VAL A 19 18.15 0.39 -22.80
CA VAL A 19 16.86 0.56 -22.14
C VAL A 19 16.23 -0.80 -21.86
N LEU A 20 16.23 -1.69 -22.86
CA LEU A 20 15.64 -3.03 -22.71
C LEU A 20 16.41 -3.93 -21.74
N ARG A 21 17.73 -3.73 -21.58
CA ARG A 21 18.55 -4.46 -20.59
C ARG A 21 18.39 -3.95 -19.16
N GLN A 22 17.81 -2.76 -18.96
CA GLN A 22 17.58 -2.27 -17.61
C GLN A 22 16.57 -3.17 -16.90
N ARG A 23 16.94 -3.64 -15.72
CA ARG A 23 16.03 -4.42 -14.87
C ARG A 23 14.88 -3.52 -14.42
N LEU A 24 13.66 -4.05 -14.50
CA LEU A 24 12.47 -3.35 -14.02
C LEU A 24 12.56 -3.15 -12.51
N ARG A 25 12.32 -1.91 -12.05
CA ARG A 25 12.34 -1.52 -10.62
C ARG A 25 10.94 -1.34 -10.03
N GLY A 26 9.89 -1.57 -10.82
CA GLY A 26 8.50 -1.41 -10.40
C GLY A 26 8.14 -2.18 -9.13
N PRO A 27 8.46 -3.48 -9.01
CA PRO A 27 8.10 -4.27 -7.83
C PRO A 27 8.71 -3.73 -6.53
N SER A 28 9.97 -3.31 -6.56
CA SER A 28 10.65 -2.74 -5.38
C SER A 28 10.05 -1.39 -4.97
N MET A 29 9.62 -0.57 -5.93
CA MET A 29 8.97 0.71 -5.63
C MET A 29 7.55 0.52 -5.10
N ALA A 30 6.78 -0.40 -5.67
CA ALA A 30 5.41 -0.68 -5.24
C ALA A 30 5.34 -1.26 -3.81
N ALA A 31 6.38 -1.98 -3.39
CA ALA A 31 6.49 -2.57 -2.05
C ALA A 31 7.01 -1.60 -0.98
N TYR A 32 7.15 -0.30 -1.28
CA TYR A 32 7.72 0.68 -0.35
C TYR A 32 6.96 0.77 0.98
N TYR A 33 5.62 0.82 0.94
CA TYR A 33 4.81 0.75 2.13
C TYR A 33 4.38 -0.69 2.41
N PRO A 34 4.49 -1.16 3.67
CA PRO A 34 4.00 -2.47 4.03
C PRO A 34 2.49 -2.56 3.80
N ARG A 35 2.04 -3.74 3.37
CA ARG A 35 0.60 -3.99 3.20
C ARG A 35 -0.08 -3.91 4.57
N ARG A 36 -1.27 -3.29 4.62
CA ARG A 36 -2.11 -3.30 5.81
C ARG A 36 -2.68 -4.71 6.01
N ILE A 37 -2.14 -5.44 6.98
CA ILE A 37 -2.54 -6.80 7.33
C ILE A 37 -2.95 -6.78 8.80
N GLY A 38 -3.99 -7.53 9.17
CA GLY A 38 -4.42 -7.67 10.57
C GLY A 38 -5.18 -6.45 11.09
N THR A 39 -6.00 -5.80 10.26
CA THR A 39 -6.93 -4.79 10.76
C THR A 39 -7.99 -5.45 11.66
N ILE A 40 -8.46 -4.75 12.70
CA ILE A 40 -9.52 -5.24 13.60
C ILE A 40 -10.76 -5.72 12.85
N LYS A 41 -11.13 -5.04 11.75
CA LYS A 41 -12.18 -5.49 10.82
C LYS A 41 -11.93 -6.89 10.25
N GLN A 42 -10.68 -7.20 9.88
CA GLN A 42 -10.31 -8.53 9.38
C GLN A 42 -10.39 -9.58 10.49
N PHE A 43 -10.03 -9.23 11.72
CA PHE A 43 -10.14 -10.13 12.87
C PHE A 43 -11.60 -10.43 13.23
N ARG A 44 -12.47 -9.41 13.31
CA ARG A 44 -13.92 -9.60 13.50
C ARG A 44 -14.55 -10.53 12.45
N ALA A 45 -14.13 -10.40 11.19
CA ALA A 45 -14.63 -11.26 10.11
C ALA A 45 -14.14 -12.72 10.24
N LYS A 46 -12.93 -12.94 10.77
CA LYS A 46 -12.35 -14.29 10.94
C LYS A 46 -12.85 -14.99 12.19
N TYR A 47 -13.17 -14.24 13.24
CA TYR A 47 -13.51 -14.76 14.56
C TYR A 47 -14.87 -14.21 15.03
N PRO A 48 -15.98 -14.58 14.37
CA PRO A 48 -17.29 -14.03 14.69
C PRO A 48 -17.84 -14.48 16.06
N ALA A 49 -17.28 -15.55 16.63
CA ALA A 49 -17.66 -16.05 17.96
C ALA A 49 -17.09 -15.20 19.10
N PHE A 50 -16.13 -14.33 18.82
CA PHE A 50 -15.50 -13.47 19.82
C PHE A 50 -15.92 -12.02 19.63
N GLU A 51 -16.22 -11.35 20.72
CA GLU A 51 -16.41 -9.91 20.73
C GLU A 51 -15.03 -9.25 20.76
N ILE A 52 -14.64 -8.64 19.63
CA ILE A 52 -13.35 -7.98 19.47
C ILE A 52 -13.60 -6.47 19.50
N GLU A 53 -13.17 -5.84 20.58
CA GLU A 53 -13.30 -4.40 20.81
C GLU A 53 -12.17 -3.62 20.10
N ASP A 54 -12.46 -2.36 19.75
CA ASP A 54 -11.48 -1.44 19.13
C ASP A 54 -11.41 -0.18 19.99
N GLU A 55 -10.60 -0.23 21.04
CA GLU A 55 -10.49 0.84 22.05
C GLU A 55 -10.25 2.22 21.44
N ALA A 56 -9.40 2.30 20.41
CA ALA A 56 -9.07 3.55 19.74
C ALA A 56 -10.26 4.12 18.95
N GLU A 57 -11.07 3.25 18.35
CA GLU A 57 -12.30 3.64 17.68
C GLU A 57 -13.39 4.05 18.68
N GLU A 58 -13.51 3.34 19.79
CA GLU A 58 -14.45 3.66 20.87
C GLU A 58 -14.15 5.03 21.49
N GLU A 59 -12.87 5.30 21.81
CA GLU A 59 -12.42 6.61 22.31
C GLU A 59 -12.74 7.72 21.29
N ARG A 60 -12.53 7.45 19.99
CA ARG A 60 -12.85 8.41 18.92
C ARG A 60 -14.35 8.72 18.89
N VAL A 61 -15.20 7.71 19.01
CA VAL A 61 -16.67 7.85 19.02
C VAL A 61 -17.13 8.64 20.25
N ASP A 62 -16.57 8.34 21.42
CA ASP A 62 -16.90 9.04 22.66
C ASP A 62 -16.46 10.50 22.63
N LYS A 63 -15.26 10.78 22.12
CA LYS A 63 -14.79 12.14 21.89
C LYS A 63 -15.73 12.92 20.98
N ILE A 64 -16.23 12.30 19.91
CA ILE A 64 -17.21 12.92 19.01
C ILE A 64 -18.52 13.20 19.75
N ARG A 65 -18.98 12.26 20.58
CA ARG A 65 -20.20 12.41 21.39
C ARG A 65 -20.07 13.59 22.35
N GLN A 66 -18.96 13.68 23.08
CA GLN A 66 -18.66 14.79 23.99
C GLN A 66 -18.60 16.14 23.27
N MET A 67 -17.98 16.19 22.09
CA MET A 67 -17.90 17.41 21.29
C MET A 67 -19.29 17.88 20.82
N LYS A 68 -20.15 16.95 20.40
CA LYS A 68 -21.54 17.26 20.02
C LYS A 68 -22.36 17.79 21.21
N LEU A 69 -22.23 17.17 22.39
CA LEU A 69 -22.92 17.62 23.61
C LEU A 69 -22.60 19.07 23.98
N ARG A 70 -21.37 19.51 23.74
CA ARG A 70 -20.92 20.88 24.03
C ARG A 70 -21.16 21.86 22.88
N GLY A 71 -21.88 21.46 21.83
CA GLY A 71 -22.12 22.29 20.65
C GLY A 71 -20.86 22.53 19.80
N LYS A 72 -19.77 21.81 20.05
CA LYS A 72 -18.49 21.88 19.32
C LYS A 72 -18.37 20.79 18.25
N GLY A 73 -19.48 20.18 17.86
CA GLY A 73 -19.51 19.21 16.78
C GLY A 73 -19.08 19.84 15.45
N ALA A 74 -18.58 19.02 14.54
CA ALA A 74 -18.35 19.47 13.18
C ALA A 74 -19.67 19.97 12.55
N PRO A 75 -19.67 21.10 11.83
CA PRO A 75 -20.85 21.58 11.13
C PRO A 75 -21.29 20.56 10.06
N LYS A 76 -22.53 20.68 9.61
CA LYS A 76 -23.02 19.89 8.47
C LYS A 76 -22.19 20.25 7.24
N LYS A 77 -21.58 19.24 6.62
CA LYS A 77 -20.80 19.37 5.39
C LYS A 77 -21.65 19.88 4.24
#